data_AF-A0A349MYV0-F1
#
_entry.id   AF-A0A349MYV0-F1
#
_cell.length_a   1.000
_cell.length_b   1.000
_cell.length_c   1.000
_cell.angle_alpha   90.00
_cell.angle_beta   90.00
_cell.angle_gamma   90.00
#
_symmetry.space_group_name_H-M   'P 1'
#
loop_
_entity.id
_entity.type
_entity.pdbx_description
1 polymer ?
#
loop_
_entity_poly.entity_id
_entity_poly.type
_entity_poly.pdbx_seq_one_letter_code
_entity_poly.pdbx_strand_id
1 'polypeptide(L)'
;MADLIDELKQNNLTPLLWQSLMGVEVETQRIDEDGELSHEPYPESLGSRQFHPNLQTDFGETQTEWITDPFIDDHQLMTELQAIRAVFVREMTSSDRLWLLSMPPALTHEDRLFVRNHFGRPNYQHYRDYLDGKFGIAHGLTTGVHINFSLAPDLVAALAQVEHVSVAKVSNRLYWRVLQNFLKQRWLLTYLFGASPIAEKGYFSQMPSELSHPVRSIRNSAVGFNNGGRTAISYVSLQQHVSDLQTAINRGELYAQMEFYGPVRIKGQANLNDYETNGIKYLEFRVFDTNPFTPLGIDEQEVDFMRALLTYSLVTVIDGSTIDQELAAAAELNNAVAMQQPTEALSNRSAAEQLMSDMTRVLTGLGAPGKLIQAIKVYQTQLDQPETTLAARLTNKLSDGSLTSMMRALANERYQTASTSTISTKPLLPGTPFTPEMQALLAAGLKAGLHIHWPNTSDSTVTFSDGEHTRTFSPTDTQLDTNMTQLFRVFPALKNNGKFGSNPG
;
A
#
# COMPACT_ATOMS: atom_id res chain seq x y z
N MET A 1 2.18 -29.14 -15.43
CA MET A 1 3.32 -28.24 -15.13
C MET A 1 4.07 -28.88 -13.97
N ALA A 2 5.40 -28.93 -13.99
CA ALA A 2 6.15 -29.48 -12.85
C ALA A 2 5.80 -28.72 -11.56
N ASP A 3 5.80 -29.41 -10.43
CA ASP A 3 5.65 -28.76 -9.12
C ASP A 3 6.83 -27.78 -8.94
N LEU A 4 6.53 -26.49 -8.75
CA LEU A 4 7.56 -25.48 -8.58
C LEU A 4 8.42 -25.78 -7.34
N ILE A 5 7.84 -26.38 -6.29
CA ILE A 5 8.61 -26.78 -5.11
C ILE A 5 9.71 -27.78 -5.47
N ASP A 6 9.40 -28.76 -6.31
CA ASP A 6 10.37 -29.76 -6.76
C ASP A 6 11.44 -29.12 -7.65
N GLU A 7 11.05 -28.24 -8.57
CA GLU A 7 11.97 -27.50 -9.44
C GLU A 7 12.95 -26.64 -8.63
N LEU A 8 12.45 -25.93 -7.61
CA LEU A 8 13.27 -25.13 -6.71
C LEU A 8 14.26 -26.00 -5.92
N LYS A 9 13.82 -27.14 -5.39
CA LYS A 9 14.67 -28.06 -4.62
C LYS A 9 15.74 -28.72 -5.48
N GLN A 10 15.36 -29.23 -6.66
CA GLN A 10 16.28 -29.92 -7.58
C GLN A 10 17.40 -28.99 -8.07
N ASN A 11 17.12 -27.70 -8.22
CA ASN A 11 18.06 -26.71 -8.73
C ASN A 11 18.67 -25.82 -7.64
N ASN A 12 18.45 -26.12 -6.34
CA ASN A 12 18.92 -25.34 -5.19
C ASN A 12 18.52 -23.85 -5.21
N LEU A 13 17.32 -23.54 -5.72
CA LEU A 13 16.82 -22.17 -5.89
C LEU A 13 15.94 -21.69 -4.72
N THR A 14 15.60 -22.57 -3.76
CA THR A 14 14.77 -22.23 -2.60
C THR A 14 15.21 -20.95 -1.85
N PRO A 15 16.51 -20.67 -1.62
CA PRO A 15 16.91 -19.45 -0.92
C PRO A 15 16.50 -18.15 -1.64
N LEU A 16 16.37 -18.19 -2.97
CA LEU A 16 15.99 -17.02 -3.77
C LEU A 16 14.51 -16.64 -3.61
N LEU A 17 13.66 -17.53 -3.09
CA LEU A 17 12.28 -17.18 -2.71
C LEU A 17 12.26 -16.02 -1.72
N TRP A 18 13.19 -16.06 -0.76
CA TRP A 18 13.31 -15.11 0.35
C TRP A 18 14.04 -13.82 -0.04
N GLN A 19 14.38 -13.65 -1.32
CA GLN A 19 14.96 -12.41 -1.88
C GLN A 19 13.92 -11.58 -2.64
N SER A 20 12.64 -11.97 -2.58
CA SER A 20 11.54 -11.19 -3.14
C SER A 20 11.35 -9.88 -2.37
N LEU A 21 11.00 -8.81 -3.07
CA LEU A 21 10.84 -7.48 -2.48
C LEU A 21 9.37 -7.19 -2.17
N MET A 22 9.14 -6.45 -1.09
CA MET A 22 7.86 -5.84 -0.73
C MET A 22 8.02 -4.32 -0.68
N GLY A 23 7.01 -3.58 -1.12
CA GLY A 23 6.87 -2.14 -0.90
C GLY A 23 5.47 -1.82 -0.40
N VAL A 24 5.29 -0.67 0.25
CA VAL A 24 4.00 -0.25 0.78
C VAL A 24 3.68 1.17 0.34
N GLU A 25 2.41 1.38 -0.03
CA GLU A 25 1.82 2.70 -0.25
C GLU A 25 0.71 2.89 0.79
N VAL A 26 0.73 3.98 1.55
CA VAL A 26 -0.32 4.32 2.52
C VAL A 26 -0.95 5.65 2.15
N GLU A 27 -2.25 5.61 1.87
CA GLU A 27 -3.05 6.79 1.59
C GLU A 27 -3.84 7.20 2.85
N THR A 28 -3.89 8.50 3.14
CA THR A 28 -4.65 9.03 4.27
C THR A 28 -5.11 10.47 3.99
N GLN A 29 -6.24 10.87 4.57
CA GLN A 29 -6.72 12.23 4.48
C GLN A 29 -6.10 13.11 5.56
N ARG A 30 -5.81 14.36 5.23
CA ARG A 30 -5.55 15.41 6.23
C ARG A 30 -6.88 15.97 6.75
N ILE A 31 -6.94 16.16 8.05
CA ILE A 31 -8.09 16.74 8.77
C ILE A 31 -7.59 17.85 9.71
N ASP A 32 -8.47 18.71 10.16
CA ASP A 32 -8.16 19.66 11.23
C ASP A 32 -8.27 19.04 12.63
N GLU A 33 -8.18 19.86 13.68
CA GLU A 33 -8.28 19.42 15.07
C GLU A 33 -9.69 19.00 15.51
N ASP A 34 -10.71 19.38 14.75
CA ASP A 34 -12.11 19.02 14.93
C ASP A 34 -12.51 17.76 14.14
N GLY A 35 -11.59 17.24 13.32
CA GLY A 35 -11.79 16.04 12.52
C GLY A 35 -12.49 16.30 11.18
N GLU A 36 -12.61 17.56 10.78
CA GLU A 36 -13.14 17.97 9.48
C GLU A 36 -12.04 17.91 8.42
N LEU A 37 -12.42 17.74 7.14
CA LEU A 37 -11.45 17.62 6.06
C LEU A 37 -10.62 18.92 5.95
N SER A 38 -9.29 18.80 5.90
CA SER A 38 -8.41 19.96 5.83
C SER A 38 -8.60 20.73 4.53
N HIS A 39 -8.60 22.06 4.59
CA HIS A 39 -8.56 22.96 3.42
C HIS A 39 -7.18 23.61 3.23
N GLU A 40 -6.15 23.07 3.87
CA GLU A 40 -4.78 23.56 3.73
C GLU A 40 -4.11 23.00 2.47
N PRO A 41 -3.22 23.76 1.81
CA PRO A 41 -2.45 23.25 0.67
C PRO A 41 -1.51 22.12 1.09
N TYR A 42 -1.01 21.34 0.12
CA TYR A 42 0.04 20.36 0.40
C TYR A 42 1.32 21.06 0.91
N PRO A 43 2.06 20.49 1.89
CA PRO A 43 3.24 21.13 2.45
C PRO A 43 4.25 21.61 1.41
N GLU A 44 4.50 22.92 1.38
CA GLU A 44 5.38 23.55 0.38
C GLU A 44 6.87 23.21 0.61
N SER A 45 7.24 22.90 1.85
CA SER A 45 8.61 22.56 2.26
C SER A 45 9.09 21.20 1.77
N LEU A 46 8.17 20.34 1.28
CA LEU A 46 8.48 19.04 0.68
C LEU A 46 8.88 19.21 -0.79
N GLY A 47 9.66 18.26 -1.31
CA GLY A 47 10.03 18.15 -2.72
C GLY A 47 8.83 18.11 -3.66
N SER A 48 9.07 18.25 -4.97
CA SER A 48 7.96 18.35 -5.92
C SER A 48 7.31 16.99 -6.11
N ARG A 49 5.98 16.95 -5.99
CA ARG A 49 5.15 15.79 -6.32
C ARG A 49 5.28 15.33 -7.78
N GLN A 50 5.92 16.12 -8.65
CA GLN A 50 6.24 15.69 -10.01
C GLN A 50 7.26 14.54 -10.05
N PHE A 51 8.16 14.45 -9.08
CA PHE A 51 9.24 13.44 -9.08
C PHE A 51 9.53 12.85 -7.70
N HIS A 52 8.92 13.33 -6.62
CA HIS A 52 9.19 12.82 -5.28
C HIS A 52 8.81 11.34 -5.19
N PRO A 53 9.75 10.43 -4.86
CA PRO A 53 9.45 8.99 -4.86
C PRO A 53 8.55 8.59 -3.69
N ASN A 54 8.73 9.20 -2.51
CA ASN A 54 8.07 8.75 -1.28
C ASN A 54 6.85 9.55 -0.80
N LEU A 55 6.75 10.86 -1.09
CA LEU A 55 5.71 11.75 -0.55
C LEU A 55 4.92 12.37 -1.70
N GLN A 56 3.67 11.93 -1.81
CA GLN A 56 2.77 12.27 -2.91
C GLN A 56 1.38 12.67 -2.41
N THR A 57 0.49 12.99 -3.35
CA THR A 57 -0.95 13.01 -3.13
C THR A 57 -1.63 12.18 -4.21
N ASP A 58 -2.70 11.48 -3.86
CA ASP A 58 -3.50 10.72 -4.84
C ASP A 58 -4.56 11.61 -5.52
N PHE A 59 -5.85 11.36 -5.34
CA PHE A 59 -6.94 12.06 -6.03
C PHE A 59 -7.17 13.51 -5.57
N GLY A 60 -7.06 13.77 -4.25
CA GLY A 60 -7.29 15.09 -3.65
C GLY A 60 -6.03 15.72 -3.06
N GLU A 61 -5.98 17.06 -2.98
CA GLU A 61 -4.88 17.80 -2.32
C GLU A 61 -4.75 17.47 -0.81
N THR A 62 -5.84 16.99 -0.22
CA THR A 62 -5.92 16.55 1.18
C THR A 62 -5.45 15.11 1.38
N GLN A 63 -5.39 14.32 0.31
CA GLN A 63 -5.14 12.89 0.33
C GLN A 63 -3.65 12.63 0.13
N THR A 64 -2.90 12.60 1.23
CA THR A 64 -1.47 12.28 1.19
C THR A 64 -1.25 10.80 0.95
N GLU A 65 -0.16 10.50 0.25
CA GLU A 65 0.28 9.14 -0.04
C GLU A 65 1.76 9.00 0.36
N TRP A 66 2.05 7.99 1.18
CA TRP A 66 3.41 7.64 1.62
C TRP A 66 3.84 6.35 0.93
N ILE A 67 4.92 6.40 0.17
CA ILE A 67 5.38 5.33 -0.71
C ILE A 67 6.77 4.90 -0.27
N THR A 68 6.96 3.64 0.08
CA THR A 68 8.28 3.10 0.41
C THR A 68 9.02 2.64 -0.84
N ASP A 69 10.34 2.61 -0.75
CA ASP A 69 11.18 1.79 -1.61
C ASP A 69 10.88 0.29 -1.36
N PRO A 70 11.27 -0.61 -2.29
CA PRO A 70 11.06 -2.04 -2.13
C PRO A 70 12.18 -2.72 -1.33
N PHE A 71 11.82 -3.57 -0.35
CA PHE A 71 12.74 -4.25 0.57
C PHE A 71 12.57 -5.77 0.62
N ILE A 72 13.69 -6.46 0.82
CA ILE A 72 13.71 -7.89 1.17
C ILE A 72 13.20 -8.08 2.60
N ASP A 73 13.62 -7.21 3.52
CA ASP A 73 13.27 -7.29 4.93
C ASP A 73 12.14 -6.31 5.30
N ASP A 74 11.06 -6.86 5.85
CA ASP A 74 9.88 -6.08 6.25
C ASP A 74 10.16 -5.10 7.39
N HIS A 75 11.14 -5.36 8.26
CA HIS A 75 11.48 -4.41 9.32
C HIS A 75 12.15 -3.15 8.74
N GLN A 76 13.04 -3.30 7.75
CA GLN A 76 13.61 -2.17 7.00
C GLN A 76 12.52 -1.38 6.27
N LEU A 77 11.57 -2.07 5.63
CA LEU A 77 10.40 -1.44 5.01
C LEU A 77 9.63 -0.57 6.02
N MET A 78 9.27 -1.16 7.16
CA MET A 78 8.50 -0.45 8.19
C MET A 78 9.29 0.71 8.82
N THR A 79 10.61 0.57 8.92
CA THR A 79 11.51 1.65 9.35
C THR A 79 11.45 2.84 8.38
N GLU A 80 11.48 2.58 7.07
CA GLU A 80 11.36 3.64 6.08
C GLU A 80 9.98 4.30 6.11
N LEU A 81 8.90 3.50 6.16
CA LEU A 81 7.54 4.03 6.25
C LEU A 81 7.36 4.94 7.48
N GLN A 82 7.96 4.55 8.61
CA GLN A 82 7.99 5.37 9.82
C GLN A 82 8.73 6.70 9.60
N ALA A 83 9.90 6.67 8.93
CA ALA A 83 10.67 7.87 8.63
C ALA A 83 9.90 8.82 7.68
N ILE A 84 9.33 8.29 6.60
CA ILE A 84 8.52 9.03 5.62
C ILE A 84 7.36 9.73 6.32
N ARG A 85 6.56 9.00 7.10
CA ARG A 85 5.45 9.58 7.87
C ARG A 85 5.94 10.65 8.84
N ALA A 86 7.00 10.37 9.59
CA ALA A 86 7.49 11.29 10.61
C ALA A 86 8.01 12.60 10.00
N VAL A 87 8.62 12.55 8.81
CA VAL A 87 8.94 13.75 8.02
C VAL A 87 7.65 14.46 7.61
N PHE A 88 6.70 13.76 6.99
CA PHE A 88 5.46 14.38 6.53
C PHE A 88 4.72 15.13 7.64
N VAL A 89 4.52 14.49 8.80
CA VAL A 89 3.80 15.06 9.94
C VAL A 89 4.46 16.34 10.48
N ARG A 90 5.79 16.46 10.40
CA ARG A 90 6.51 17.65 10.87
C ARG A 90 6.42 18.82 9.89
N GLU A 91 6.14 18.53 8.63
CA GLU A 91 6.05 19.52 7.56
C GLU A 91 4.60 19.95 7.27
N MET A 92 3.60 19.23 7.80
CA MET A 92 2.21 19.66 7.79
C MET A 92 2.03 21.01 8.51
N THR A 93 0.98 21.74 8.15
CA THR A 93 0.55 22.93 8.90
C THR A 93 0.21 22.53 10.34
N SER A 94 0.30 23.48 11.28
CA SER A 94 0.05 23.18 12.70
C SER A 94 -1.41 22.83 13.03
N SER A 95 -2.35 23.17 12.14
CA SER A 95 -3.77 22.79 12.25
C SER A 95 -4.03 21.35 11.80
N ASP A 96 -3.21 20.80 10.90
CA ASP A 96 -3.47 19.50 10.30
C ASP A 96 -3.15 18.31 11.20
N ARG A 97 -3.96 17.27 11.04
CA ARG A 97 -3.83 15.91 11.60
C ARG A 97 -4.08 14.89 10.49
N LEU A 98 -3.94 13.60 10.82
CA LEU A 98 -4.12 12.51 9.87
C LEU A 98 -5.35 11.67 10.22
N TRP A 99 -6.21 11.45 9.22
CA TRP A 99 -7.37 10.59 9.28
C TRP A 99 -7.04 9.21 8.71
N LEU A 100 -6.76 8.27 9.62
CA LEU A 100 -6.29 6.91 9.29
C LEU A 100 -7.45 5.90 9.19
N LEU A 101 -8.51 6.25 8.46
CA LEU A 101 -9.53 5.31 7.99
C LEU A 101 -9.63 5.37 6.48
N SER A 102 -9.96 4.23 5.87
CA SER A 102 -10.17 4.12 4.43
C SER A 102 -11.38 4.91 3.94
N MET A 103 -12.45 4.98 4.72
CA MET A 103 -13.59 5.84 4.43
C MET A 103 -13.26 7.26 4.88
N PRO A 104 -13.49 8.30 4.06
CA PRO A 104 -13.16 9.68 4.43
C PRO A 104 -14.01 10.18 5.62
N PRO A 105 -13.60 11.29 6.27
CA PRO A 105 -14.45 11.97 7.26
C PRO A 105 -15.77 12.44 6.62
N ALA A 106 -16.67 12.99 7.44
CA ALA A 106 -17.89 13.59 6.92
C ALA A 106 -17.56 14.66 5.87
N LEU A 107 -18.32 14.67 4.77
CA LEU A 107 -18.05 15.54 3.61
C LEU A 107 -19.18 16.56 3.41
N THR A 108 -18.86 17.83 3.65
CA THR A 108 -19.73 18.98 3.40
C THR A 108 -19.81 19.35 1.92
N HIS A 109 -20.52 20.43 1.59
CA HIS A 109 -20.52 20.99 0.24
C HIS A 109 -19.21 21.72 -0.03
N GLU A 110 -18.73 22.49 0.94
CA GLU A 110 -17.49 23.24 0.91
C GLU A 110 -16.28 22.32 0.69
N ASP A 111 -16.21 21.17 1.37
CA ASP A 111 -15.14 20.18 1.19
C ASP A 111 -15.01 19.72 -0.26
N ARG A 112 -16.15 19.48 -0.92
CA ARG A 112 -16.16 19.02 -2.32
C ARG A 112 -15.71 20.12 -3.26
N LEU A 113 -16.10 21.37 -2.98
CA LEU A 113 -15.64 22.51 -3.77
C LEU A 113 -14.13 22.71 -3.58
N PHE A 114 -13.63 22.58 -2.35
CA PHE A 114 -12.21 22.67 -2.06
C PHE A 114 -11.42 21.63 -2.87
N VAL A 115 -11.79 20.33 -2.76
CA VAL A 115 -11.10 19.24 -3.46
C VAL A 115 -11.19 19.37 -4.99
N ARG A 116 -12.26 19.97 -5.53
CA ARG A 116 -12.37 20.26 -6.98
C ARG A 116 -11.43 21.36 -7.44
N ASN A 117 -11.30 22.40 -6.65
CA ASN A 117 -10.59 23.61 -7.06
C ASN A 117 -9.10 23.58 -6.71
N HIS A 118 -8.67 22.62 -5.89
CA HIS A 118 -7.28 22.49 -5.44
C HIS A 118 -6.74 21.10 -5.79
N PHE A 119 -5.82 21.07 -6.77
CA PHE A 119 -5.09 19.86 -7.16
C PHE A 119 -3.70 20.24 -7.70
N GLY A 120 -2.67 20.09 -6.87
CA GLY A 120 -1.30 20.52 -7.18
C GLY A 120 -0.50 19.56 -8.08
N ARG A 121 -1.17 18.81 -8.96
CA ARG A 121 -0.55 17.83 -9.88
C ARG A 121 -1.05 18.03 -11.33
N PRO A 122 -0.63 19.09 -12.02
CA PRO A 122 -1.21 19.51 -13.31
C PRO A 122 -1.16 18.42 -14.40
N ASN A 123 -0.12 17.57 -14.41
CA ASN A 123 0.00 16.47 -15.38
C ASN A 123 -1.14 15.44 -15.29
N TYR A 124 -1.83 15.37 -14.15
CA TYR A 124 -2.93 14.43 -13.90
C TYR A 124 -4.31 15.11 -13.87
N GLN A 125 -4.38 16.45 -14.05
CA GLN A 125 -5.62 17.22 -13.91
C GLN A 125 -6.76 16.68 -14.79
N HIS A 126 -6.50 16.50 -16.08
CA HIS A 126 -7.52 16.01 -17.02
C HIS A 126 -8.08 14.64 -16.65
N TYR A 127 -7.20 13.73 -16.21
CA TYR A 127 -7.61 12.40 -15.76
C TYR A 127 -8.43 12.48 -14.46
N ARG A 128 -7.97 13.28 -13.50
CA ARG A 128 -8.65 13.49 -12.22
C ARG A 128 -10.05 14.09 -12.41
N ASP A 129 -10.20 15.05 -13.32
CA ASP A 129 -11.50 15.66 -13.62
C ASP A 129 -12.46 14.70 -14.32
N TYR A 130 -11.94 13.81 -15.18
CA TYR A 130 -12.72 12.70 -15.72
C TYR A 130 -13.23 11.79 -14.60
N LEU A 131 -12.39 11.43 -13.63
CA LEU A 131 -12.78 10.58 -12.49
C LEU A 131 -13.83 11.25 -11.59
N ASP A 132 -13.70 12.54 -11.27
CA ASP A 132 -14.73 13.28 -10.52
C ASP A 132 -16.06 13.28 -11.28
N GLY A 133 -16.03 13.55 -12.59
CA GLY A 133 -17.25 13.50 -13.41
C GLY A 133 -17.92 12.13 -13.43
N LYS A 134 -17.13 11.04 -13.36
CA LYS A 134 -17.63 9.66 -13.48
C LYS A 134 -18.08 9.05 -12.16
N PHE A 135 -17.29 9.21 -11.10
CA PHE A 135 -17.49 8.56 -9.80
C PHE A 135 -17.81 9.54 -8.67
N GLY A 136 -17.44 10.82 -8.85
CA GLY A 136 -17.62 11.87 -7.84
C GLY A 136 -16.50 11.93 -6.81
N ILE A 137 -16.32 13.11 -6.23
CA ILE A 137 -15.30 13.40 -5.19
C ILE A 137 -15.27 12.38 -4.06
N ALA A 138 -16.41 12.00 -3.49
CA ALA A 138 -16.43 11.12 -2.32
C ALA A 138 -15.79 9.76 -2.61
N HIS A 139 -16.02 9.20 -3.80
CA HIS A 139 -15.40 7.97 -4.25
C HIS A 139 -13.88 8.12 -4.40
N GLY A 140 -13.43 9.23 -4.99
CA GLY A 140 -12.00 9.52 -5.15
C GLY A 140 -11.25 9.74 -3.84
N LEU A 141 -11.93 10.17 -2.77
CA LEU A 141 -11.33 10.38 -1.45
C LEU A 141 -11.24 9.11 -0.58
N THR A 142 -11.70 7.96 -1.07
CA THR A 142 -11.45 6.67 -0.40
C THR A 142 -9.96 6.36 -0.43
N THR A 143 -9.40 6.02 0.72
CA THR A 143 -7.97 5.69 0.86
C THR A 143 -7.77 4.22 1.18
N GLY A 144 -6.55 3.72 1.05
CA GLY A 144 -6.19 2.41 1.59
C GLY A 144 -4.69 2.22 1.71
N VAL A 145 -4.32 0.95 1.86
CA VAL A 145 -2.92 0.52 1.80
C VAL A 145 -2.73 -0.36 0.58
N HIS A 146 -1.69 -0.08 -0.21
CA HIS A 146 -1.25 -0.95 -1.29
C HIS A 146 0.02 -1.68 -0.90
N ILE A 147 0.09 -2.96 -1.24
CA ILE A 147 1.28 -3.78 -1.08
C ILE A 147 1.84 -4.08 -2.46
N ASN A 148 3.08 -3.67 -2.71
CA ASN A 148 3.81 -3.98 -3.92
C ASN A 148 4.70 -5.21 -3.69
N PHE A 149 4.70 -6.16 -4.62
CA PHE A 149 5.50 -7.39 -4.52
C PHE A 149 6.22 -7.69 -5.81
N SER A 150 7.53 -7.89 -5.74
CA SER A 150 8.33 -8.36 -6.86
C SER A 150 9.15 -9.59 -6.51
N LEU A 151 9.13 -10.58 -7.40
CA LEU A 151 10.01 -11.75 -7.35
C LEU A 151 11.47 -11.32 -7.47
N ALA A 152 12.36 -12.06 -6.80
CA ALA A 152 13.79 -11.88 -6.96
C ALA A 152 14.19 -12.03 -8.45
N PRO A 153 14.87 -11.04 -9.07
CA PRO A 153 15.28 -11.14 -10.47
C PRO A 153 16.12 -12.39 -10.76
N ASP A 154 16.99 -12.76 -9.83
CA ASP A 154 17.84 -13.95 -9.92
C ASP A 154 17.04 -15.26 -9.91
N LEU A 155 15.92 -15.31 -9.17
CA LEU A 155 15.01 -16.46 -9.18
C LEU A 155 14.40 -16.64 -10.57
N VAL A 156 13.87 -15.56 -11.13
CA VAL A 156 13.22 -15.58 -12.45
C VAL A 156 14.23 -15.93 -13.54
N ALA A 157 15.43 -15.37 -13.48
CA ALA A 157 16.51 -15.65 -14.42
C ALA A 157 16.98 -17.11 -14.34
N ALA A 158 17.17 -17.65 -13.13
CA ALA A 158 17.58 -19.04 -12.93
C ALA A 158 16.52 -20.03 -13.44
N LEU A 159 15.24 -19.81 -13.15
CA LEU A 159 14.16 -20.64 -13.68
C LEU A 159 14.05 -20.54 -15.21
N ALA A 160 14.22 -19.36 -15.79
CA ALA A 160 14.24 -19.19 -17.24
C ALA A 160 15.38 -19.99 -17.91
N GLN A 161 16.54 -20.06 -17.26
CA GLN A 161 17.67 -20.87 -17.70
C GLN A 161 17.37 -22.37 -17.62
N VAL A 162 16.82 -22.84 -16.48
CA VAL A 162 16.46 -24.25 -16.26
C VAL A 162 15.40 -24.72 -17.26
N GLU A 163 14.39 -23.90 -17.53
CA GLU A 163 13.28 -24.22 -18.42
C GLU A 163 13.58 -23.96 -19.90
N HIS A 164 14.73 -23.36 -20.22
CA HIS A 164 15.12 -22.93 -21.57
C HIS A 164 14.07 -22.04 -22.26
N VAL A 165 13.53 -21.06 -21.53
CA VAL A 165 12.55 -20.08 -22.04
C VAL A 165 12.98 -18.65 -21.71
N SER A 166 12.25 -17.65 -22.23
CA SER A 166 12.55 -16.25 -21.92
C SER A 166 12.20 -15.88 -20.48
N VAL A 167 12.95 -14.93 -19.91
CA VAL A 167 12.67 -14.32 -18.60
C VAL A 167 11.24 -13.78 -18.54
N ALA A 168 10.76 -13.13 -19.60
CA ALA A 168 9.40 -12.61 -19.67
C ALA A 168 8.34 -13.72 -19.54
N LYS A 169 8.55 -14.90 -20.15
CA LYS A 169 7.62 -16.03 -20.07
C LYS A 169 7.56 -16.60 -18.64
N VAL A 170 8.72 -16.77 -17.99
CA VAL A 170 8.77 -17.21 -16.58
C VAL A 170 8.14 -16.17 -15.68
N SER A 171 8.51 -14.89 -15.83
CA SER A 171 7.96 -13.79 -15.06
C SER A 171 6.43 -13.77 -15.11
N ASN A 172 5.86 -13.77 -16.33
CA ASN A 172 4.41 -13.77 -16.52
C ASN A 172 3.76 -15.01 -15.88
N ARG A 173 4.33 -16.20 -16.06
CA ARG A 173 3.81 -17.44 -15.47
C ARG A 173 3.78 -17.37 -13.94
N LEU A 174 4.86 -16.90 -13.32
CA LEU A 174 4.99 -16.85 -11.86
C LEU A 174 4.10 -15.77 -11.25
N TYR A 175 4.12 -14.55 -11.80
CA TYR A 175 3.24 -13.47 -11.32
C TYR A 175 1.77 -13.78 -11.51
N TRP A 176 1.39 -14.37 -12.66
CA TRP A 176 -0.01 -14.74 -12.88
C TRP A 176 -0.48 -15.81 -11.89
N ARG A 177 0.40 -16.76 -11.54
CA ARG A 177 0.13 -17.74 -10.49
C ARG A 177 -0.07 -17.09 -9.11
N VAL A 178 0.83 -16.19 -8.71
CA VAL A 178 0.68 -15.44 -7.44
C VAL A 178 -0.65 -14.70 -7.41
N LEU A 179 -0.95 -13.97 -8.49
CA LEU A 179 -2.17 -13.19 -8.63
C LEU A 179 -3.41 -14.08 -8.48
N GLN A 180 -3.50 -15.18 -9.22
CA GLN A 180 -4.67 -16.05 -9.21
C GLN A 180 -4.89 -16.74 -7.86
N ASN A 181 -3.81 -17.26 -7.25
CA ASN A 181 -3.89 -17.83 -5.91
C ASN A 181 -4.26 -16.77 -4.87
N PHE A 182 -3.73 -15.55 -4.96
CA PHE A 182 -4.14 -14.45 -4.10
C PHE A 182 -5.63 -14.14 -4.24
N LEU A 183 -6.15 -14.02 -5.47
CA LEU A 183 -7.57 -13.73 -5.70
C LEU A 183 -8.49 -14.81 -5.12
N LYS A 184 -8.07 -16.07 -5.16
CA LYS A 184 -8.80 -17.17 -4.51
C LYS A 184 -8.88 -17.04 -3.00
N GLN A 185 -7.90 -16.38 -2.37
CA GLN A 185 -7.76 -16.30 -0.90
C GLN A 185 -7.96 -14.89 -0.32
N ARG A 186 -8.19 -13.86 -1.15
CA ARG A 186 -8.29 -12.46 -0.71
C ARG A 186 -9.36 -12.21 0.35
N TRP A 187 -10.42 -13.03 0.36
CA TRP A 187 -11.49 -12.96 1.35
C TRP A 187 -10.97 -13.13 2.79
N LEU A 188 -9.86 -13.85 2.99
CA LEU A 188 -9.23 -13.98 4.30
C LEU A 188 -8.60 -12.66 4.77
N LEU A 189 -7.97 -11.92 3.85
CA LEU A 189 -7.43 -10.60 4.16
C LEU A 189 -8.56 -9.61 4.47
N THR A 190 -9.66 -9.65 3.71
CA THR A 190 -10.84 -8.84 4.02
C THR A 190 -11.46 -9.21 5.39
N TYR A 191 -11.41 -10.49 5.78
CA TYR A 191 -11.85 -10.92 7.11
C TYR A 191 -10.98 -10.34 8.24
N LEU A 192 -9.66 -10.51 8.14
CA LEU A 192 -8.71 -10.13 9.18
C LEU A 192 -8.50 -8.61 9.25
N PHE A 193 -8.37 -7.98 8.09
CA PHE A 193 -7.88 -6.60 7.92
C PHE A 193 -8.94 -5.63 7.38
N GLY A 194 -10.19 -6.05 7.26
CA GLY A 194 -11.30 -5.14 6.96
C GLY A 194 -11.45 -4.09 8.07
N ALA A 195 -11.43 -2.81 7.70
CA ALA A 195 -11.42 -1.68 8.64
C ALA A 195 -12.25 -0.47 8.14
N SER A 196 -13.27 -0.73 7.34
CA SER A 196 -14.20 0.30 6.81
C SER A 196 -15.66 -0.03 7.12
N PRO A 197 -16.08 -0.06 8.40
CA PRO A 197 -17.37 -0.64 8.77
C PRO A 197 -18.58 0.26 8.51
N ILE A 198 -18.37 1.58 8.48
CA ILE A 198 -19.39 2.60 8.21
C ILE A 198 -18.84 3.63 7.23
N ALA A 199 -19.74 4.39 6.61
CA ALA A 199 -19.39 5.57 5.83
C ALA A 199 -19.93 6.81 6.57
N GLU A 200 -19.10 7.83 6.75
CA GLU A 200 -19.52 9.08 7.36
C GLU A 200 -20.50 9.84 6.46
N LYS A 201 -21.21 10.81 7.07
CA LYS A 201 -22.22 11.62 6.39
C LYS A 201 -21.62 12.28 5.13
N GLY A 202 -22.34 12.16 4.02
CA GLY A 202 -21.95 12.76 2.76
C GLY A 202 -21.12 11.84 1.86
N TYR A 203 -20.63 10.68 2.32
CA TYR A 203 -19.96 9.77 1.39
C TYR A 203 -20.91 9.29 0.29
N PHE A 204 -22.02 8.65 0.67
CA PHE A 204 -23.09 8.29 -0.25
C PHE A 204 -24.12 9.43 -0.33
N SER A 205 -24.63 9.70 -1.53
CA SER A 205 -25.79 10.58 -1.72
C SER A 205 -27.05 9.98 -1.10
N GLN A 206 -27.19 8.66 -1.22
CA GLN A 206 -28.19 7.83 -0.55
C GLN A 206 -27.49 6.58 -0.04
N MET A 207 -27.62 6.30 1.26
CA MET A 207 -27.02 5.10 1.86
C MET A 207 -27.59 3.84 1.18
N PRO A 208 -26.75 2.93 0.66
CA PRO A 208 -27.21 1.62 0.18
C PRO A 208 -27.98 0.87 1.25
N SER A 209 -29.05 0.16 0.87
CA SER A 209 -29.89 -0.59 1.80
C SER A 209 -29.14 -1.69 2.55
N GLU A 210 -28.11 -2.22 1.90
CA GLU A 210 -27.21 -3.25 2.37
C GLU A 210 -26.28 -2.74 3.48
N LEU A 211 -26.17 -1.41 3.65
CA LEU A 211 -25.38 -0.74 4.70
C LEU A 211 -26.28 -0.19 5.82
N SER A 212 -27.39 -0.87 6.10
CA SER A 212 -28.29 -0.54 7.22
C SER A 212 -27.70 -0.82 8.61
N HIS A 213 -26.60 -1.57 8.66
CA HIS A 213 -25.79 -1.84 9.84
C HIS A 213 -24.30 -1.76 9.48
N PRO A 214 -23.40 -1.62 10.47
CA PRO A 214 -21.97 -1.74 10.22
C PRO A 214 -21.65 -3.09 9.56
N VAL A 215 -20.74 -3.06 8.58
CA VAL A 215 -20.21 -4.24 7.88
C VAL A 215 -18.72 -4.36 8.13
N ARG A 216 -18.05 -5.39 7.62
CA ARG A 216 -16.62 -5.58 7.86
C ARG A 216 -15.76 -4.61 7.05
N SER A 217 -16.03 -4.48 5.76
CA SER A 217 -15.25 -3.60 4.87
C SER A 217 -16.12 -3.11 3.72
N ILE A 218 -16.62 -1.88 3.81
CA ILE A 218 -17.30 -1.21 2.69
C ILE A 218 -16.35 -1.13 1.51
N ARG A 219 -15.08 -0.74 1.72
CA ARG A 219 -14.09 -0.52 0.66
C ARG A 219 -13.90 -1.76 -0.22
N ASN A 220 -13.88 -2.97 0.37
CA ASN A 220 -13.73 -4.24 -0.34
C ASN A 220 -15.05 -4.88 -0.81
N SER A 221 -16.19 -4.22 -0.63
CA SER A 221 -17.50 -4.71 -1.03
C SER A 221 -17.92 -4.25 -2.43
N ALA A 222 -19.00 -4.82 -2.94
CA ALA A 222 -19.63 -4.42 -4.20
C ALA A 222 -20.14 -2.97 -4.21
N VAL A 223 -20.41 -2.36 -3.05
CA VAL A 223 -20.86 -0.96 -2.94
C VAL A 223 -19.72 0.02 -2.61
N GLY A 224 -18.49 -0.48 -2.51
CA GLY A 224 -17.29 0.28 -2.14
C GLY A 224 -16.51 0.85 -3.33
N PHE A 225 -15.19 0.74 -3.24
CA PHE A 225 -14.25 1.31 -4.20
C PHE A 225 -14.04 0.36 -5.39
N ASN A 226 -14.92 0.45 -6.39
CA ASN A 226 -14.85 -0.32 -7.63
C ASN A 226 -15.42 0.47 -8.84
N ASN A 227 -15.25 -0.04 -10.07
CA ASN A 227 -15.75 0.63 -11.29
C ASN A 227 -17.28 0.49 -11.53
N GLY A 228 -18.08 0.21 -10.49
CA GLY A 228 -19.54 0.16 -10.54
C GLY A 228 -20.12 -0.97 -11.39
N GLY A 229 -19.41 -2.09 -11.53
CA GLY A 229 -19.84 -3.26 -12.33
C GLY A 229 -19.90 -3.03 -13.84
N ARG A 230 -19.44 -1.86 -14.34
CA ARG A 230 -19.52 -1.49 -15.76
C ARG A 230 -18.46 -2.15 -16.63
N THR A 231 -17.40 -2.68 -16.02
CA THR A 231 -16.25 -3.24 -16.72
C THR A 231 -15.88 -4.58 -16.10
N ALA A 232 -16.04 -5.64 -16.88
CA ALA A 232 -15.61 -6.98 -16.50
C ALA A 232 -14.23 -7.25 -17.11
N ILE A 233 -13.22 -7.38 -16.25
CA ILE A 233 -11.84 -7.69 -16.65
C ILE A 233 -11.49 -9.06 -16.08
N SER A 234 -11.15 -10.01 -16.95
CA SER A 234 -10.82 -11.37 -16.55
C SER A 234 -9.43 -11.47 -15.91
N TYR A 235 -9.28 -12.38 -14.96
CA TYR A 235 -7.98 -12.80 -14.42
C TYR A 235 -7.64 -14.26 -14.79
N VAL A 236 -8.35 -14.86 -15.75
CA VAL A 236 -8.14 -16.25 -16.19
C VAL A 236 -6.77 -16.42 -16.87
N SER A 237 -6.36 -15.46 -17.70
CA SER A 237 -5.04 -15.45 -18.34
C SER A 237 -4.55 -14.02 -18.55
N LEU A 238 -3.23 -13.83 -18.65
CA LEU A 238 -2.65 -12.52 -18.94
C LEU A 238 -3.16 -11.96 -20.28
N GLN A 239 -3.25 -12.82 -21.30
CA GLN A 239 -3.72 -12.45 -22.63
C GLN A 239 -5.16 -11.95 -22.58
N GLN A 240 -6.05 -12.67 -21.89
CA GLN A 240 -7.44 -12.25 -21.75
C GLN A 240 -7.54 -10.95 -20.97
N HIS A 241 -6.79 -10.81 -19.87
CA HIS A 241 -6.77 -9.59 -19.06
C HIS A 241 -6.35 -8.35 -19.86
N VAL A 242 -5.25 -8.45 -20.61
CA VAL A 242 -4.75 -7.39 -21.50
C VAL A 242 -5.79 -7.06 -22.57
N SER A 243 -6.40 -8.07 -23.18
CA SER A 243 -7.43 -7.91 -24.21
C SER A 243 -8.70 -7.21 -23.66
N ASP A 244 -9.15 -7.60 -22.46
CA ASP A 244 -10.31 -7.02 -21.80
C ASP A 244 -10.06 -5.56 -21.44
N LEU A 245 -8.88 -5.23 -20.88
CA LEU A 245 -8.50 -3.86 -20.56
C LEU A 245 -8.46 -2.99 -21.82
N GLN A 246 -7.82 -3.48 -22.89
CA GLN A 246 -7.77 -2.75 -24.14
C GLN A 246 -9.17 -2.53 -24.73
N THR A 247 -10.04 -3.53 -24.64
CA THR A 247 -11.43 -3.45 -25.11
C THR A 247 -12.22 -2.41 -24.31
N ALA A 248 -12.11 -2.42 -22.98
CA ALA A 248 -12.76 -1.46 -22.11
C ALA A 248 -12.29 -0.02 -22.37
N ILE A 249 -10.99 0.18 -22.58
CA ILE A 249 -10.42 1.49 -22.96
C ILE A 249 -10.97 1.95 -24.31
N ASN A 250 -10.95 1.07 -25.32
CA ASN A 250 -11.44 1.40 -26.66
C ASN A 250 -12.93 1.74 -26.69
N ARG A 251 -13.73 1.18 -25.76
CA ARG A 251 -15.15 1.47 -25.60
C ARG A 251 -15.43 2.72 -24.77
N GLY A 252 -14.40 3.36 -24.20
CA GLY A 252 -14.56 4.48 -23.27
C GLY A 252 -15.14 4.08 -21.91
N GLU A 253 -15.19 2.78 -21.61
CA GLU A 253 -15.57 2.26 -20.30
C GLU A 253 -14.47 2.52 -19.26
N LEU A 254 -13.22 2.63 -19.70
CA LEU A 254 -12.07 3.10 -18.94
C LEU A 254 -11.35 4.20 -19.73
N TYR A 255 -10.82 5.20 -19.03
CA TYR A 255 -9.94 6.23 -19.59
C TYR A 255 -8.56 5.64 -19.93
N ALA A 256 -8.02 4.83 -19.02
CA ALA A 256 -6.74 4.15 -19.16
C ALA A 256 -6.67 2.94 -18.22
N GLN A 257 -5.62 2.12 -18.35
CA GLN A 257 -5.41 0.93 -17.49
C GLN A 257 -5.41 1.26 -15.99
N MET A 258 -4.96 2.45 -15.61
CA MET A 258 -4.89 2.92 -14.21
C MET A 258 -6.26 3.26 -13.59
N GLU A 259 -7.33 3.33 -14.38
CA GLU A 259 -8.69 3.49 -13.85
C GLU A 259 -9.27 2.16 -13.35
N PHE A 260 -8.78 1.02 -13.84
CA PHE A 260 -9.33 -0.27 -13.41
C PHE A 260 -9.07 -0.52 -11.91
N TYR A 261 -10.12 -0.45 -11.11
CA TYR A 261 -10.10 -0.63 -9.65
C TYR A 261 -10.25 -2.11 -9.30
N GLY A 262 -9.34 -2.93 -9.83
CA GLY A 262 -9.20 -4.33 -9.48
C GLY A 262 -8.46 -4.54 -8.15
N PRO A 263 -8.63 -5.69 -7.49
CA PRO A 263 -7.92 -6.03 -6.25
C PRO A 263 -6.40 -6.20 -6.41
N VAL A 264 -5.95 -6.51 -7.63
CA VAL A 264 -4.53 -6.68 -7.98
C VAL A 264 -4.28 -6.03 -9.32
N ARG A 265 -3.20 -5.26 -9.44
CA ARG A 265 -2.73 -4.69 -10.70
C ARG A 265 -1.38 -5.29 -11.08
N ILE A 266 -1.23 -5.58 -12.38
CA ILE A 266 0.06 -5.86 -12.98
C ILE A 266 0.80 -4.54 -13.24
N LYS A 267 2.11 -4.50 -12.98
CA LYS A 267 2.90 -3.27 -13.08
C LYS A 267 4.24 -3.51 -13.77
N GLY A 268 4.86 -2.41 -14.20
CA GLY A 268 6.20 -2.40 -14.80
C GLY A 268 6.26 -2.22 -16.32
N GLN A 269 5.13 -2.01 -16.98
CA GLN A 269 5.08 -1.67 -18.40
C GLN A 269 4.25 -0.41 -18.62
N ALA A 270 4.68 0.42 -19.57
CA ALA A 270 3.94 1.63 -19.96
C ALA A 270 2.71 1.28 -20.80
N ASN A 271 2.83 0.29 -21.71
CA ASN A 271 1.74 -0.15 -22.56
C ASN A 271 1.32 -1.59 -22.24
N LEU A 272 0.02 -1.87 -22.40
CA LEU A 272 -0.57 -3.19 -22.15
C LEU A 272 0.05 -4.31 -22.99
N ASN A 273 0.43 -4.03 -24.24
CA ASN A 273 1.01 -5.04 -25.13
C ASN A 273 2.46 -5.39 -24.78
N ASP A 274 3.17 -4.52 -24.05
CA ASP A 274 4.57 -4.75 -23.68
C ASP A 274 4.72 -5.85 -22.61
N TYR A 275 3.63 -6.22 -21.92
CA TYR A 275 3.64 -7.33 -20.96
C TYR A 275 3.97 -8.67 -21.62
N GLU A 276 3.63 -8.88 -22.89
CA GLU A 276 3.94 -10.13 -23.60
C GLU A 276 5.45 -10.29 -23.84
N THR A 277 6.13 -9.20 -24.20
CA THR A 277 7.56 -9.24 -24.57
C THR A 277 8.49 -8.99 -23.39
N ASN A 278 8.11 -8.08 -22.48
CA ASN A 278 8.99 -7.59 -21.42
C ASN A 278 8.65 -8.16 -20.03
N GLY A 279 7.49 -8.81 -19.93
CA GLY A 279 6.99 -9.46 -18.73
C GLY A 279 6.49 -8.48 -17.65
N ILE A 280 5.69 -8.99 -16.72
CA ILE A 280 5.33 -8.27 -15.49
C ILE A 280 6.60 -8.01 -14.67
N LYS A 281 6.71 -6.84 -14.04
CA LYS A 281 7.84 -6.52 -13.14
C LYS A 281 7.50 -6.67 -11.67
N TYR A 282 6.26 -6.35 -11.29
CA TYR A 282 5.74 -6.51 -9.93
C TYR A 282 4.20 -6.52 -9.95
N LEU A 283 3.61 -6.92 -8.82
CA LEU A 283 2.17 -6.86 -8.57
C LEU A 283 1.89 -5.83 -7.48
N GLU A 284 0.80 -5.07 -7.64
CA GLU A 284 0.27 -4.14 -6.64
C GLU A 284 -1.06 -4.70 -6.11
N PHE A 285 -1.12 -5.01 -4.82
CA PHE A 285 -2.30 -5.55 -4.13
C PHE A 285 -3.00 -4.44 -3.36
N ARG A 286 -4.29 -4.26 -3.58
CA ARG A 286 -5.04 -3.08 -3.14
C ARG A 286 -6.13 -3.38 -2.12
N VAL A 287 -6.07 -4.54 -1.46
CA VAL A 287 -7.18 -5.06 -0.61
C VAL A 287 -7.13 -4.57 0.84
N PHE A 288 -6.01 -4.01 1.29
CA PHE A 288 -5.87 -3.58 2.68
C PHE A 288 -6.63 -2.28 2.92
N ASP A 289 -7.53 -2.31 3.89
CA ASP A 289 -8.04 -1.09 4.50
C ASP A 289 -6.96 -0.53 5.43
N THR A 290 -6.99 0.78 5.66
CA THR A 290 -6.07 1.42 6.60
C THR A 290 -6.38 0.96 8.02
N ASN A 291 -5.39 0.43 8.73
CA ASN A 291 -5.48 0.04 10.13
C ASN A 291 -5.37 1.29 11.04
N PRO A 292 -6.48 1.77 11.64
CA PRO A 292 -6.46 3.01 12.43
C PRO A 292 -5.68 2.86 13.72
N PHE A 293 -5.45 1.65 14.23
CA PHE A 293 -4.85 1.42 15.54
C PHE A 293 -3.32 1.54 15.52
N THR A 294 -2.70 1.59 14.34
CA THR A 294 -1.28 1.89 14.17
C THR A 294 -1.13 3.32 13.63
N PRO A 295 -0.04 4.04 13.97
CA PRO A 295 0.20 5.35 13.41
C PRO A 295 0.56 5.30 11.90
N LEU A 296 1.00 4.15 11.40
CA LEU A 296 1.43 3.95 10.01
C LEU A 296 0.30 3.49 9.09
N GLY A 297 -0.89 3.18 9.62
CA GLY A 297 -2.00 2.64 8.82
C GLY A 297 -1.85 1.15 8.46
N ILE A 298 -0.74 0.53 8.84
CA ILE A 298 -0.45 -0.91 8.74
C ILE A 298 0.63 -1.24 9.79
N ASP A 299 0.73 -2.50 10.24
CA ASP A 299 1.83 -2.98 11.10
C ASP A 299 2.71 -4.06 10.42
N GLU A 300 3.86 -4.35 11.02
CA GLU A 300 4.83 -5.32 10.49
C GLU A 300 4.25 -6.74 10.40
N GLN A 301 3.36 -7.15 11.31
CA GLN A 301 2.77 -8.48 11.27
C GLN A 301 1.79 -8.62 10.10
N GLU A 302 1.06 -7.55 9.76
CA GLU A 302 0.20 -7.50 8.56
C GLU A 302 1.05 -7.67 7.29
N VAL A 303 2.21 -7.01 7.22
CA VAL A 303 3.16 -7.14 6.10
C VAL A 303 3.79 -8.54 6.04
N ASP A 304 4.25 -9.08 7.18
CA ASP A 304 4.79 -10.44 7.29
C ASP A 304 3.75 -11.50 6.87
N PHE A 305 2.51 -11.35 7.29
CA PHE A 305 1.41 -12.25 6.89
C PHE A 305 1.17 -12.20 5.38
N MET A 306 1.15 -10.99 4.81
CA MET A 306 1.01 -10.80 3.37
C MET A 306 2.17 -11.45 2.61
N ARG A 307 3.43 -11.25 3.05
CA ARG A 307 4.60 -11.92 2.44
C ARG A 307 4.48 -13.44 2.51
N ALA A 308 4.03 -13.99 3.64
CA ALA A 308 3.78 -15.42 3.78
C ALA A 308 2.73 -15.92 2.77
N LEU A 309 1.59 -15.22 2.67
CA LEU A 309 0.51 -15.56 1.73
C LEU A 309 0.97 -15.48 0.27
N LEU A 310 1.71 -14.44 -0.11
CA LEU A 310 2.22 -14.27 -1.48
C LEU A 310 3.27 -15.33 -1.84
N THR A 311 4.16 -15.67 -0.90
CA THR A 311 5.14 -16.75 -1.11
C THR A 311 4.45 -18.10 -1.24
N TYR A 312 3.45 -18.37 -0.39
CA TYR A 312 2.62 -19.57 -0.53
C TYR A 312 1.86 -19.58 -1.87
N SER A 313 1.33 -18.44 -2.30
CA SER A 313 0.63 -18.29 -3.58
C SER A 313 1.54 -18.55 -4.79
N LEU A 314 2.83 -18.21 -4.69
CA LEU A 314 3.83 -18.50 -5.73
C LEU A 314 4.05 -20.00 -5.93
N VAL A 315 4.14 -20.75 -4.83
CA VAL A 315 4.47 -22.19 -4.87
C VAL A 315 3.25 -23.10 -4.97
N THR A 316 2.04 -22.55 -4.80
CA THR A 316 0.79 -23.31 -4.90
C THR A 316 0.39 -23.53 -6.37
N VAL A 317 0.14 -24.79 -6.71
CA VAL A 317 -0.27 -25.18 -8.07
C VAL A 317 -1.69 -24.69 -8.35
N ILE A 318 -1.93 -24.27 -9.59
CA ILE A 318 -3.24 -23.86 -10.10
C ILE A 318 -3.75 -24.91 -11.08
N ASP A 319 -5.00 -25.33 -10.89
CA ASP A 319 -5.76 -26.06 -11.90
C ASP A 319 -6.39 -25.06 -12.87
N GLY A 320 -5.85 -25.00 -14.10
CA GLY A 320 -6.35 -24.10 -15.13
C GLY A 320 -7.74 -24.48 -15.67
N SER A 321 -8.24 -25.69 -15.38
CA SER A 321 -9.54 -26.15 -15.89
C SER A 321 -10.73 -25.61 -15.10
N THR A 322 -10.51 -25.24 -13.83
CA THR A 322 -11.54 -24.73 -12.91
C THR A 322 -11.34 -23.25 -12.55
N ILE A 323 -10.25 -22.63 -12.99
CA ILE A 323 -9.81 -21.32 -12.47
C ILE A 323 -10.85 -20.20 -12.64
N ASP A 324 -11.60 -20.17 -13.74
CA ASP A 324 -12.62 -19.14 -13.96
C ASP A 324 -13.74 -19.22 -12.91
N GLN A 325 -14.24 -20.44 -12.67
CA GLN A 325 -15.27 -20.71 -11.66
C GLN A 325 -14.75 -20.45 -10.24
N GLU A 326 -13.50 -20.84 -9.95
CA GLU A 326 -12.87 -20.60 -8.65
C GLU A 326 -12.68 -19.11 -8.36
N LEU A 327 -12.26 -18.32 -9.36
CA LEU A 327 -12.10 -16.88 -9.21
C LEU A 327 -13.45 -16.18 -9.03
N ALA A 328 -14.48 -16.59 -9.77
CA ALA A 328 -15.84 -16.07 -9.59
C ALA A 328 -16.39 -16.37 -8.19
N ALA A 329 -16.30 -17.63 -7.74
CA ALA A 329 -16.73 -18.03 -6.40
C ALA A 329 -15.95 -17.33 -5.29
N ALA A 330 -14.63 -17.14 -5.45
CA ALA A 330 -13.82 -16.38 -4.51
C ALA A 330 -14.20 -14.90 -4.48
N ALA A 331 -14.63 -14.33 -5.62
CA ALA A 331 -15.10 -12.95 -5.66
C ALA A 331 -16.42 -12.76 -4.91
N GLU A 332 -17.37 -13.69 -5.07
CA GLU A 332 -18.62 -13.73 -4.33
C GLU A 332 -18.38 -13.92 -2.82
N LEU A 333 -17.51 -14.87 -2.45
CA LEU A 333 -17.13 -15.11 -1.07
C LEU A 333 -16.48 -13.87 -0.43
N ASN A 334 -15.60 -13.17 -1.16
CA ASN A 334 -15.01 -11.93 -0.69
C ASN A 334 -16.07 -10.87 -0.40
N ASN A 335 -17.04 -10.69 -1.30
CA ASN A 335 -18.12 -9.74 -1.08
C ASN A 335 -18.98 -10.13 0.13
N ALA A 336 -19.30 -11.42 0.29
CA ALA A 336 -20.03 -11.91 1.46
C ALA A 336 -19.27 -11.63 2.76
N VAL A 337 -17.96 -11.86 2.80
CA VAL A 337 -17.11 -11.55 3.96
C VAL A 337 -17.02 -10.05 4.22
N ALA A 338 -16.91 -9.23 3.16
CA ALA A 338 -16.87 -7.77 3.26
C ALA A 338 -18.15 -7.19 3.87
N MET A 339 -19.30 -7.74 3.48
CA MET A 339 -20.64 -7.33 3.93
C MET A 339 -21.08 -7.96 5.26
N GLN A 340 -20.29 -8.89 5.80
CA GLN A 340 -20.57 -9.54 7.07
C GLN A 340 -20.59 -8.52 8.22
N GLN A 341 -21.41 -8.75 9.25
CA GLN A 341 -21.31 -7.95 10.47
C GLN A 341 -19.93 -8.13 11.13
N PRO A 342 -19.30 -7.04 11.63
CA PRO A 342 -17.92 -7.07 12.12
C PRO A 342 -17.61 -8.14 13.17
N THR A 343 -18.52 -8.37 14.12
CA THR A 343 -18.34 -9.29 15.25
C THR A 343 -18.72 -10.73 14.93
N GLU A 344 -19.25 -11.01 13.74
CA GLU A 344 -19.56 -12.38 13.35
C GLU A 344 -18.29 -13.16 13.03
N ALA A 345 -18.30 -14.44 13.40
CA ALA A 345 -17.26 -15.38 13.05
C ALA A 345 -17.26 -15.63 11.53
N LEU A 346 -16.08 -15.89 10.96
CA LEU A 346 -15.93 -16.22 9.55
C LEU A 346 -16.79 -17.43 9.15
N SER A 347 -17.67 -17.26 8.16
CA SER A 347 -18.56 -18.34 7.70
C SER A 347 -17.81 -19.57 7.15
N ASN A 348 -16.68 -19.35 6.47
CA ASN A 348 -15.80 -20.40 5.92
C ASN A 348 -14.56 -20.66 6.79
N ARG A 349 -14.73 -20.68 8.11
CA ARG A 349 -13.63 -20.80 9.07
C ARG A 349 -12.73 -22.02 8.82
N SER A 350 -13.28 -23.20 8.56
CA SER A 350 -12.50 -24.42 8.32
C SER A 350 -11.56 -24.29 7.11
N ALA A 351 -11.99 -23.57 6.06
CA ALA A 351 -11.16 -23.29 4.89
C ALA A 351 -10.00 -22.34 5.24
N ALA A 352 -10.23 -21.34 6.10
CA ALA A 352 -9.17 -20.45 6.58
C ALA A 352 -8.14 -21.18 7.44
N GLU A 353 -8.62 -22.03 8.37
CA GLU A 353 -7.74 -22.85 9.23
C GLU A 353 -6.89 -23.80 8.38
N GLN A 354 -7.50 -24.46 7.40
CA GLN A 354 -6.78 -25.34 6.48
C GLN A 354 -5.74 -24.58 5.67
N LEU A 355 -6.10 -23.43 5.09
CA LEU A 355 -5.18 -22.57 4.35
C LEU A 355 -3.99 -22.13 5.20
N MET A 356 -4.23 -21.59 6.41
CA MET A 356 -3.16 -21.14 7.30
C MET A 356 -2.28 -22.30 7.80
N SER A 357 -2.87 -23.49 8.01
CA SER A 357 -2.13 -24.72 8.32
C SER A 357 -1.23 -25.16 7.16
N ASP A 358 -1.76 -25.13 5.94
CA ASP A 358 -0.99 -25.44 4.73
C ASP A 358 0.11 -24.43 4.46
N MET A 359 -0.15 -23.14 4.64
CA MET A 359 0.87 -22.09 4.60
C MET A 359 1.99 -22.40 5.59
N THR A 360 1.64 -22.67 6.85
CA THR A 360 2.63 -23.00 7.90
C THR A 360 3.48 -24.20 7.51
N ARG A 361 2.85 -25.29 7.07
CA ARG A 361 3.53 -26.54 6.69
C ARG A 361 4.44 -26.35 5.49
N VAL A 362 3.94 -25.75 4.40
CA VAL A 362 4.68 -25.56 3.16
C VAL A 362 5.85 -24.60 3.36
N LEU A 363 5.61 -23.45 3.98
CA LEU A 363 6.65 -22.43 4.19
C LEU A 363 7.73 -22.92 5.17
N THR A 364 7.36 -23.67 6.22
CA THR A 364 8.34 -24.32 7.10
C THR A 364 9.20 -25.32 6.33
N GLY A 365 8.59 -26.12 5.46
CA GLY A 365 9.30 -27.08 4.59
C GLY A 365 10.21 -26.43 3.54
N LEU A 366 10.05 -25.13 3.27
CA LEU A 366 10.90 -24.32 2.38
C LEU A 366 11.92 -23.48 3.17
N GLY A 367 11.98 -23.60 4.49
CA GLY A 367 12.92 -22.85 5.33
C GLY A 367 12.57 -21.37 5.47
N ALA A 368 11.28 -21.04 5.56
CA ALA A 368 10.83 -19.66 5.75
C ALA A 368 11.41 -19.01 7.02
N PRO A 369 11.69 -17.69 6.98
CA PRO A 369 12.01 -16.92 8.19
C PRO A 369 10.95 -17.12 9.28
N GLY A 370 11.40 -17.29 10.53
CA GLY A 370 10.51 -17.60 11.66
C GLY A 370 9.41 -16.55 11.89
N LYS A 371 9.68 -15.28 11.57
CA LYS A 371 8.71 -14.18 11.69
C LYS A 371 7.45 -14.40 10.83
N LEU A 372 7.60 -14.95 9.62
CA LEU A 372 6.47 -15.25 8.73
C LEU A 372 5.56 -16.33 9.31
N ILE A 373 6.17 -17.37 9.90
CA ILE A 373 5.42 -18.44 10.58
C ILE A 373 4.72 -17.90 11.84
N GLN A 374 5.37 -16.98 12.56
CA GLN A 374 4.79 -16.34 13.72
C GLN A 374 3.58 -15.47 13.35
N ALA A 375 3.66 -14.68 12.28
CA ALA A 375 2.55 -13.87 11.78
C ALA A 375 1.32 -14.74 11.44
N ILE A 376 1.51 -15.89 10.77
CA ILE A 376 0.40 -16.83 10.50
C ILE A 376 -0.28 -17.27 11.79
N LYS A 377 0.51 -17.66 12.81
CA LYS A 377 -0.04 -18.11 14.10
C LYS A 377 -0.79 -17.01 14.83
N VAL A 378 -0.32 -15.76 14.75
CA VAL A 378 -1.02 -14.62 15.37
C VAL A 378 -2.37 -14.42 14.72
N TYR A 379 -2.48 -14.45 13.39
CA TYR A 379 -3.78 -14.27 12.74
C TYR A 379 -4.69 -15.51 12.79
N GLN A 380 -4.13 -16.70 13.02
CA GLN A 380 -4.93 -17.88 13.38
C GLN A 380 -5.74 -17.65 14.67
N THR A 381 -5.18 -17.00 15.70
CA THR A 381 -5.94 -16.76 16.94
C THR A 381 -7.07 -15.74 16.75
N GLN A 382 -6.96 -14.83 15.78
CA GLN A 382 -8.06 -13.91 15.44
C GLN A 382 -9.26 -14.63 14.80
N LEU A 383 -9.07 -15.83 14.22
CA LEU A 383 -10.20 -16.64 13.75
C LEU A 383 -11.07 -17.15 14.90
N ASP A 384 -10.47 -17.36 16.08
CA ASP A 384 -11.18 -17.77 17.31
C ASP A 384 -11.87 -16.60 18.02
N GLN A 385 -11.38 -15.39 17.81
CA GLN A 385 -11.76 -14.17 18.53
C GLN A 385 -12.16 -13.06 17.53
N PRO A 386 -13.31 -13.18 16.84
CA PRO A 386 -13.73 -12.22 15.81
C PRO A 386 -13.81 -10.78 16.34
N GLU A 387 -14.05 -10.58 17.63
CA GLU A 387 -14.06 -9.27 18.30
C GLU A 387 -12.70 -8.55 18.28
N THR A 388 -11.62 -9.27 18.00
CA THR A 388 -10.26 -8.72 17.90
C THR A 388 -9.92 -8.20 16.50
N THR A 389 -10.74 -8.52 15.48
CA THR A 389 -10.57 -8.02 14.11
C THR A 389 -10.74 -6.49 14.07
N LEU A 390 -10.12 -5.84 13.08
CA LEU A 390 -10.10 -4.37 12.98
C LEU A 390 -11.51 -3.78 12.93
N ALA A 391 -12.38 -4.30 12.07
CA ALA A 391 -13.77 -3.85 11.95
C ALA A 391 -14.56 -3.99 13.26
N ALA A 392 -14.39 -5.10 13.99
CA ALA A 392 -15.10 -5.33 15.25
C ALA A 392 -14.65 -4.33 16.32
N ARG A 393 -13.32 -4.13 16.42
CA ARG A 393 -12.73 -3.12 17.31
C ARG A 393 -13.19 -1.70 16.98
N LEU A 394 -13.33 -1.36 15.69
CA LEU A 394 -13.86 -0.07 15.24
C LEU A 394 -15.33 0.12 15.59
N THR A 395 -16.15 -0.91 15.38
CA THR A 395 -17.59 -0.86 15.68
C THR A 395 -17.84 -0.61 17.17
N ASN A 396 -16.99 -1.16 18.05
CA ASN A 396 -17.02 -0.89 19.49
C ASN A 396 -16.63 0.56 19.87
N LYS A 397 -16.17 1.37 18.92
CA LYS A 397 -15.81 2.79 19.09
C LYS A 397 -16.82 3.75 18.48
N LEU A 398 -17.92 3.25 17.90
CA LEU A 398 -18.96 4.11 17.34
C LEU A 398 -19.63 4.93 18.45
N SER A 399 -19.87 6.20 18.16
CA SER A 399 -20.74 7.09 18.94
C SER A 399 -21.79 7.65 18.00
N ASP A 400 -23.07 7.40 18.29
CA ASP A 400 -24.19 7.84 17.45
C ASP A 400 -24.04 7.46 15.96
N GLY A 401 -23.47 6.28 15.71
CA GLY A 401 -23.26 5.75 14.36
C GLY A 401 -22.05 6.34 13.60
N SER A 402 -21.20 7.14 14.26
CA SER A 402 -20.02 7.78 13.66
C SER A 402 -18.72 7.35 14.36
N LEU A 403 -17.62 7.30 13.59
CA LEU A 403 -16.26 7.10 14.07
C LEU A 403 -15.50 8.42 14.29
N THR A 404 -16.08 9.55 13.86
CA THR A 404 -15.46 10.89 13.92
C THR A 404 -14.89 11.22 15.30
N SER A 405 -15.65 11.00 16.38
CA SER A 405 -15.19 11.30 17.75
C SER A 405 -13.94 10.52 18.16
N MET A 406 -13.88 9.22 17.82
CA MET A 406 -12.72 8.38 18.10
C MET A 406 -11.51 8.81 17.26
N MET A 407 -11.73 9.05 15.96
CA MET A 407 -10.67 9.43 15.05
C MET A 407 -10.08 10.80 15.38
N ARG A 408 -10.92 11.79 15.73
CA ARG A 408 -10.47 13.09 16.21
C ARG A 408 -9.58 12.97 17.44
N ALA A 409 -10.00 12.19 18.44
CA ALA A 409 -9.22 11.99 19.66
C ALA A 409 -7.85 11.36 19.35
N LEU A 410 -7.84 10.32 18.52
CA LEU A 410 -6.62 9.62 18.13
C LEU A 410 -5.68 10.49 17.29
N ALA A 411 -6.24 11.27 16.36
CA ALA A 411 -5.49 12.18 15.50
C ALA A 411 -4.81 13.29 16.31
N ASN A 412 -5.53 13.88 17.29
CA ASN A 412 -4.99 14.89 18.19
C ASN A 412 -3.92 14.34 19.13
N GLU A 413 -4.12 13.16 19.72
CA GLU A 413 -3.11 12.49 20.55
C GLU A 413 -1.80 12.26 19.77
N ARG A 414 -1.93 11.73 18.55
CA ARG A 414 -0.79 11.44 17.66
C ARG A 414 -0.06 12.71 17.25
N TYR A 415 -0.80 13.78 16.96
CA TYR A 415 -0.21 15.07 16.63
C TYR A 415 0.54 15.67 17.81
N GLN A 416 -0.06 15.75 18.99
CA GLN A 416 0.60 16.27 20.20
C GLN A 416 1.93 15.55 20.46
N THR A 417 1.93 14.23 20.27
CA THR A 417 3.13 13.40 20.42
C THR A 417 4.19 13.71 19.35
N ALA A 418 3.82 14.14 18.14
CA ALA A 418 4.73 14.25 16.99
C ALA A 418 5.18 15.69 16.63
N SER A 419 4.31 16.69 16.75
CA SER A 419 4.53 18.07 16.27
C SER A 419 5.19 19.01 17.29
N THR A 420 5.05 18.72 18.59
CA THR A 420 5.59 19.58 19.66
C THR A 420 7.08 19.38 19.93
N SER A 421 7.74 18.52 19.16
CA SER A 421 9.10 18.03 19.42
C SER A 421 10.04 18.27 18.24
N THR A 422 11.18 18.93 18.50
CA THR A 422 12.33 18.99 17.58
C THR A 422 12.99 17.61 17.45
N ILE A 423 13.79 17.38 16.39
CA ILE A 423 14.58 16.13 16.24
C ILE A 423 15.44 15.83 17.46
N SER A 424 15.96 16.88 18.13
CA SER A 424 16.74 16.75 19.36
C SER A 424 15.91 16.26 20.56
N THR A 425 14.63 16.63 20.63
CA THR A 425 13.71 16.22 21.71
C THR A 425 12.94 14.94 21.41
N LYS A 426 12.68 14.65 20.13
CA LYS A 426 12.04 13.42 19.66
C LYS A 426 12.69 12.99 18.34
N PRO A 427 13.49 11.92 18.34
CA PRO A 427 14.14 11.44 17.13
C PRO A 427 13.13 11.05 16.03
N LEU A 428 13.54 11.17 14.75
CA LEU A 428 12.78 10.69 13.59
C LEU A 428 12.54 9.17 13.69
N LEU A 429 13.59 8.43 14.06
CA LEU A 429 13.59 6.99 14.27
C LEU A 429 14.13 6.68 15.68
N PRO A 430 13.25 6.69 16.71
CA PRO A 430 13.65 6.34 18.07
C PRO A 430 14.20 4.92 18.16
N GLY A 431 15.24 4.71 18.96
CA GLY A 431 15.86 3.38 19.16
C GLY A 431 16.88 2.96 18.10
N THR A 432 17.10 3.77 17.07
CA THR A 432 18.18 3.56 16.09
C THR A 432 19.52 4.09 16.60
N PRO A 433 20.66 3.61 16.07
CA PRO A 433 21.99 4.11 16.43
C PRO A 433 22.32 5.50 15.84
N PHE A 434 21.40 6.14 15.13
CA PHE A 434 21.64 7.42 14.45
C PHE A 434 21.70 8.59 15.44
N THR A 435 22.76 9.41 15.34
CA THR A 435 22.90 10.66 16.10
C THR A 435 21.83 11.68 15.69
N PRO A 436 21.53 12.70 16.51
CA PRO A 436 20.58 13.75 16.14
C PRO A 436 20.88 14.40 14.79
N GLU A 437 22.15 14.61 14.45
CA GLU A 437 22.60 15.18 13.17
C GLU A 437 22.29 14.23 12.01
N MET A 438 22.54 12.93 12.17
CA MET A 438 22.21 11.94 11.15
C MET A 438 20.69 11.84 10.94
N GLN A 439 19.90 11.95 12.01
CA GLN A 439 18.44 11.96 11.89
C GLN A 439 17.90 13.23 11.23
N ALA A 440 18.56 14.38 11.44
CA ALA A 440 18.26 15.60 10.70
C ALA A 440 18.66 15.51 9.23
N LEU A 441 19.79 14.87 8.91
CA LEU A 441 20.18 14.61 7.52
C LEU A 441 19.21 13.64 6.82
N LEU A 442 18.77 12.57 7.50
CA LEU A 442 17.71 11.67 7.03
C LEU A 442 16.42 12.42 6.70
N ALA A 443 15.99 13.29 7.61
CA ALA A 443 14.81 14.12 7.38
C ALA A 443 15.00 15.04 6.16
N ALA A 444 16.16 15.70 6.02
CA ALA A 444 16.45 16.55 4.87
C ALA A 444 16.47 15.76 3.55
N GLY A 445 17.08 14.57 3.52
CA GLY A 445 17.11 13.70 2.35
C GLY A 445 15.71 13.24 1.91
N LEU A 446 14.88 12.81 2.85
CA LEU A 446 13.48 12.45 2.58
C LEU A 446 12.68 13.64 2.07
N LYS A 447 12.80 14.84 2.68
CA LYS A 447 12.15 16.06 2.18
C LYS A 447 12.55 16.38 0.75
N ALA A 448 13.81 16.10 0.38
CA ALA A 448 14.34 16.32 -0.95
C ALA A 448 13.84 15.31 -1.99
N GLY A 449 13.33 14.15 -1.53
CA GLY A 449 12.98 13.03 -2.40
C GLY A 449 14.17 12.16 -2.81
N LEU A 450 15.19 12.04 -1.95
CA LEU A 450 16.28 11.08 -2.14
C LEU A 450 15.87 9.71 -1.61
N HIS A 451 16.24 8.66 -2.35
CA HIS A 451 16.13 7.28 -1.89
C HIS A 451 17.12 7.02 -0.74
N ILE A 452 16.74 6.15 0.20
CA ILE A 452 17.59 5.80 1.35
C ILE A 452 17.91 4.31 1.29
N HIS A 453 19.21 3.99 1.22
CA HIS A 453 19.68 2.64 1.44
C HIS A 453 19.98 2.46 2.93
N TRP A 454 19.04 1.81 3.61
CA TRP A 454 19.09 1.59 5.05
C TRP A 454 20.22 0.60 5.41
N PRO A 455 21.09 0.94 6.37
CA PRO A 455 22.08 0.01 6.87
C PRO A 455 21.43 -1.22 7.53
N ASN A 456 22.15 -2.33 7.58
CA ASN A 456 21.80 -3.41 8.51
C ASN A 456 21.98 -2.90 9.95
N THR A 457 21.16 -3.41 10.87
CA THR A 457 20.83 -2.89 12.22
C THR A 457 21.98 -2.52 13.18
N SER A 458 23.25 -2.71 12.80
CA SER A 458 24.44 -2.33 13.55
C SER A 458 25.25 -1.17 12.97
N ASP A 459 24.98 -0.77 11.73
CA ASP A 459 25.70 0.32 11.07
C ASP A 459 24.97 1.66 11.26
N SER A 460 25.76 2.69 11.53
CA SER A 460 25.32 4.05 11.82
C SER A 460 25.48 4.98 10.61
N THR A 461 25.92 4.43 9.47
CA THR A 461 25.98 5.14 8.20
C THR A 461 24.61 5.23 7.52
N VAL A 462 24.42 6.25 6.69
CA VAL A 462 23.23 6.39 5.84
C VAL A 462 23.70 6.63 4.42
N THR A 463 23.13 5.91 3.46
CA THR A 463 23.43 6.13 2.04
C THR A 463 22.21 6.67 1.33
N PHE A 464 22.37 7.83 0.68
CA PHE A 464 21.34 8.43 -0.17
C PHE A 464 21.63 8.17 -1.64
N SER A 465 20.57 8.14 -2.45
CA SER A 465 20.64 8.05 -3.91
C SER A 465 19.65 9.00 -4.58
N ASP A 466 20.06 9.64 -5.68
CA ASP A 466 19.17 10.34 -6.62
C ASP A 466 18.83 9.50 -7.87
N GLY A 467 19.24 8.22 -7.87
CA GLY A 467 19.11 7.29 -8.99
C GLY A 467 20.35 7.25 -9.91
N GLU A 468 21.15 8.31 -9.96
CA GLU A 468 22.39 8.38 -10.77
C GLU A 468 23.64 8.38 -9.88
N HIS A 469 23.56 9.02 -8.73
CA HIS A 469 24.63 9.20 -7.76
C HIS A 469 24.23 8.63 -6.41
N THR A 470 25.18 8.00 -5.74
CA THR A 470 25.02 7.51 -4.38
C THR A 470 26.06 8.14 -3.46
N ARG A 471 25.66 8.53 -2.25
CA ARG A 471 26.59 9.03 -1.23
C ARG A 471 26.27 8.45 0.14
N THR A 472 27.27 7.82 0.74
CA THR A 472 27.26 7.36 2.13
C THR A 472 27.80 8.44 3.05
N PHE A 473 27.12 8.63 4.18
CA PHE A 473 27.48 9.53 5.27
C PHE A 473 27.69 8.71 6.53
N SER A 474 28.74 9.03 7.29
CA SER A 474 29.09 8.40 8.56
C SER A 474 28.85 9.38 9.73
N PRO A 475 28.52 8.93 10.95
CA PRO A 475 28.43 9.81 12.11
C PRO A 475 29.71 10.58 12.43
N THR A 476 30.86 10.09 11.97
CA THR A 476 32.17 10.73 12.14
C THR A 476 32.44 11.85 11.13
N ASP A 477 31.55 12.07 10.16
CA ASP A 477 31.74 13.11 9.15
C ASP A 477 31.63 14.48 9.82
N THR A 478 32.75 15.21 9.88
CA THR A 478 32.90 16.49 10.59
C THR A 478 32.16 17.67 9.93
N GLN A 479 31.45 17.41 8.83
CA GLN A 479 30.71 18.39 8.04
C GLN A 479 29.29 17.90 7.70
N LEU A 480 28.61 17.20 8.62
CA LEU A 480 27.18 16.94 8.49
C LEU A 480 26.42 18.27 8.68
N ASP A 481 26.38 19.08 7.63
CA ASP A 481 25.48 20.23 7.55
C ASP A 481 24.09 19.68 7.21
N THR A 482 23.24 19.67 8.23
CA THR A 482 21.87 19.13 8.16
C THR A 482 20.93 19.98 7.29
N ASN A 483 21.44 21.07 6.72
CA ASN A 483 20.71 21.90 5.77
C ASN A 483 20.76 21.34 4.34
N MET A 484 19.68 21.58 3.59
CA MET A 484 19.51 21.19 2.19
C MET A 484 20.66 21.63 1.26
N THR A 485 21.39 22.69 1.63
CA THR A 485 22.54 23.23 0.88
C THR A 485 23.63 22.20 0.63
N GLN A 486 23.94 21.33 1.61
CA GLN A 486 24.94 20.27 1.43
C GLN A 486 24.42 19.20 0.48
N LEU A 487 23.16 18.77 0.65
CA LEU A 487 22.53 17.79 -0.25
C LEU A 487 22.56 18.27 -1.69
N PHE A 488 22.32 19.56 -1.96
CA PHE A 488 22.43 20.09 -3.33
C PHE A 488 23.83 20.15 -3.92
N ARG A 489 24.88 20.13 -3.09
CA ARG A 489 26.26 20.02 -3.58
C ARG A 489 26.59 18.59 -3.96
N VAL A 490 26.05 17.62 -3.22
CA VAL A 490 26.28 16.19 -3.43
C VAL A 490 25.38 15.63 -4.53
N PHE A 491 24.15 16.12 -4.62
CA PHE A 491 23.12 15.71 -5.58
C PHE A 491 22.63 16.92 -6.38
N PRO A 492 23.38 17.35 -7.42
CA PRO A 492 23.04 18.54 -8.20
C PRO A 492 21.67 18.45 -8.90
N ALA A 493 21.21 17.24 -9.21
CA ALA A 493 19.90 16.99 -9.83
C ALA A 493 18.74 17.58 -9.01
N LEU A 494 18.87 17.63 -7.68
CA LEU A 494 17.88 18.23 -6.78
C LEU A 494 17.64 19.73 -7.05
N LYS A 495 18.65 20.47 -7.53
CA LYS A 495 18.48 21.88 -7.90
C LYS A 495 17.71 22.05 -9.21
N ASN A 496 17.97 21.17 -10.16
CA ASN A 496 17.41 21.23 -11.52
C ASN A 496 15.95 20.77 -11.56
N ASN A 497 15.54 19.95 -10.59
CA ASN A 497 14.17 19.46 -10.44
C ASN A 497 13.23 20.50 -9.78
N GLY A 498 13.60 21.79 -9.71
CA GLY A 498 12.61 22.88 -9.73
C GLY A 498 11.79 23.16 -8.46
N LYS A 499 12.13 22.64 -7.26
CA LYS A 499 11.50 23.11 -6.00
C LYS A 499 12.41 23.83 -5.01
N PHE A 500 13.70 23.55 -5.02
CA PHE A 500 14.65 24.23 -4.12
C PHE A 500 15.64 25.15 -4.85
N GLY A 501 15.41 25.35 -6.15
CA GLY A 501 16.31 25.99 -7.10
C GLY A 501 15.88 27.38 -7.55
N SER A 502 15.35 28.21 -6.65
CA SER A 502 15.33 29.66 -6.84
C SER A 502 15.48 30.35 -5.49
N ASN A 503 16.67 30.91 -5.23
CA ASN A 503 16.83 31.93 -4.20
C ASN A 503 15.79 33.03 -4.45
N PRO A 504 15.06 33.52 -3.44
CA PRO A 504 14.48 34.85 -3.53
C PRO A 504 15.67 35.82 -3.52
N GLY A 505 16.00 36.36 -4.70
CA GLY A 505 16.86 37.53 -4.80
C GLY A 505 16.13 38.76 -4.28
#